data_AF-A0A7S2XDY9-F1
#
_entry.id   AF-A0A7S2XDY9-F1
#
_cell.length_a   1.000
_cell.length_b   1.000
_cell.length_c   1.000
_cell.angle_alpha   90.00
_cell.angle_beta   90.00
_cell.angle_gamma   90.00
#
_symmetry.space_group_name_H-M   'P 1'
#
loop_
_entity.id
_entity.type
_entity.pdbx_description
1 polymer ?
#
loop_
_entity_poly.entity_id
_entity_poly.type
_entity_poly.pdbx_seq_one_letter_code
_entity_poly.pdbx_strand_id
1 'polypeptide(L)'
;QFCLPLPVHGLKCEEEEEEDIIAKKRMDLEASMGIRRRVFVEEQGISNCFDQWDCDSRGQWNIINNVYHAVARTPTDVPVATGRLVVQNITGELQGMISNVAVLKEYRRQGYAKQVLRALEREARARECKNLNLHSQKHAIGFYQALGFRTITMMYREPRDSPNGVLAWMKKVLLPEGPSNPATTDSRSNRLDDARHTTQAASRAATRHPPPH
;
A
#
# COMPACT_ATOMS: atom_id res chain seq x y z
N GLN A 1 -15.56 42.89 18.77
CA GLN A 1 -15.72 42.00 19.92
C GLN A 1 -16.56 40.81 19.44
N PHE A 2 -16.03 39.60 19.63
CA PHE A 2 -16.61 38.28 19.35
C PHE A 2 -16.84 37.82 17.90
N CYS A 3 -15.84 37.06 17.44
CA CYS A 3 -15.92 36.02 16.43
C CYS A 3 -16.29 34.68 17.13
N LEU A 4 -16.86 33.75 16.35
CA LEU A 4 -17.10 32.30 16.54
C LEU A 4 -18.53 31.85 16.91
N PRO A 5 -18.96 30.62 16.56
CA PRO A 5 -18.38 29.64 15.61
C PRO A 5 -19.40 29.01 14.63
N LEU A 6 -18.91 28.55 13.47
CA LEU A 6 -19.62 27.62 12.58
C LEU A 6 -19.48 26.18 13.10
N PRO A 7 -20.50 25.31 12.93
CA PRO A 7 -20.49 23.96 13.46
C PRO A 7 -19.59 23.04 12.62
N VAL A 8 -18.62 22.43 13.30
CA VAL A 8 -17.89 21.24 12.86
C VAL A 8 -18.84 20.04 12.88
N HIS A 9 -19.31 19.60 11.71
CA HIS A 9 -19.90 18.27 11.55
C HIS A 9 -18.91 17.37 10.82
N GLY A 10 -18.74 16.19 11.38
CA GLY A 10 -17.65 15.27 11.11
C GLY A 10 -17.56 14.88 9.64
N LEU A 11 -16.37 15.09 9.09
CA LEU A 11 -15.90 14.37 7.91
C LEU A 11 -15.81 12.90 8.32
N LYS A 12 -16.81 12.12 7.93
CA LYS A 12 -16.61 10.70 7.68
C LYS A 12 -15.53 10.64 6.60
N CYS A 13 -14.36 10.11 6.96
CA CYS A 13 -13.39 9.67 5.97
C CYS A 13 -14.05 8.51 5.23
N GLU A 14 -14.67 8.81 4.09
CA GLU A 14 -15.11 7.80 3.15
C GLU A 14 -13.87 7.05 2.68
N GLU A 15 -13.88 5.74 2.90
CA GLU A 15 -12.86 4.77 2.49
C GLU A 15 -12.99 4.49 0.98
N GLU A 16 -12.95 5.53 0.16
CA GLU A 16 -13.02 5.48 -1.31
C GLU A 16 -12.18 6.69 -1.76
N GLU A 17 -10.95 6.60 -2.25
CA GLU A 17 -10.39 5.77 -3.31
C GLU A 17 -8.91 5.43 -2.94
N GLU A 18 -8.63 4.20 -2.51
CA GLU A 18 -7.25 3.69 -2.46
C GLU A 18 -6.84 3.36 -3.92
N GLU A 19 -6.71 4.38 -4.79
CA GLU A 19 -6.18 4.19 -6.13
C GLU A 19 -4.82 3.49 -5.99
N ASP A 20 -4.78 2.25 -6.44
CA ASP A 20 -3.71 1.33 -6.17
C ASP A 20 -2.38 1.93 -6.63
N ILE A 21 -1.56 2.32 -5.65
CA ILE A 21 -0.15 2.55 -5.90
C ILE A 21 0.40 1.21 -6.39
N ILE A 22 0.56 1.12 -7.71
CA ILE A 22 1.24 0.02 -8.39
C ILE A 22 2.68 0.49 -8.53
N ALA A 23 3.64 -0.37 -8.18
CA ALA A 23 5.03 -0.02 -8.38
C ALA A 23 5.36 -0.06 -9.88
N LYS A 24 5.19 1.07 -10.60
CA LYS A 24 5.42 1.10 -12.05
C LYS A 24 6.90 1.30 -12.32
N LYS A 25 7.39 0.63 -13.37
CA LYS A 25 8.81 0.67 -13.72
C LYS A 25 9.26 2.08 -14.16
N ARG A 26 8.71 2.64 -15.26
CA ARG A 26 9.29 3.83 -15.91
C ARG A 26 8.73 5.19 -15.46
N MET A 27 7.41 5.37 -15.41
CA MET A 27 6.80 6.66 -15.05
C MET A 27 7.01 7.05 -13.58
N ASP A 28 7.09 6.06 -12.68
CA ASP A 28 7.30 6.34 -11.26
C ASP A 28 8.77 6.60 -10.90
N LEU A 29 9.72 6.28 -11.79
CA LEU A 29 11.13 6.60 -11.59
C LEU A 29 11.35 8.12 -11.57
N GLU A 30 10.86 8.85 -12.58
CA GLU A 30 11.04 10.31 -12.67
C GLU A 30 10.38 11.04 -11.49
N ALA A 31 9.14 10.66 -11.16
CA ALA A 31 8.43 11.23 -10.01
C ALA A 31 9.14 10.92 -8.68
N SER A 32 9.62 9.69 -8.51
CA SER A 32 10.44 9.27 -7.37
C SER A 32 11.71 10.11 -7.25
N MET A 33 12.43 10.31 -8.37
CA MET A 33 13.64 11.12 -8.40
C MET A 33 13.37 12.58 -8.05
N GLY A 34 12.25 13.15 -8.52
CA GLY A 34 11.82 14.50 -8.18
C GLY A 34 11.60 14.67 -6.68
N ILE A 35 10.87 13.75 -6.04
CA ILE A 35 10.63 13.77 -4.58
C ILE A 35 11.96 13.61 -3.82
N ARG A 36 12.81 12.65 -4.23
CA ARG A 36 14.11 12.39 -3.58
C ARG A 36 15.03 13.59 -3.64
N ARG A 37 15.06 14.33 -4.75
CA ARG A 37 15.85 15.56 -4.86
C ARG A 37 15.41 16.60 -3.84
N ARG A 38 14.10 16.87 -3.75
CA ARG A 38 13.55 17.84 -2.79
C ARG A 38 13.81 17.44 -1.33
N VAL A 39 13.61 16.16 -1.00
CA VAL A 39 13.74 15.69 0.39
C VAL A 39 15.19 15.46 0.80
N PHE A 40 16.01 14.81 -0.03
CA PHE A 40 17.37 14.44 0.34
C PHE A 40 18.37 15.55 0.03
N VAL A 41 18.30 16.19 -1.15
CA VAL A 41 19.26 17.23 -1.53
C VAL A 41 18.86 18.57 -0.92
N GLU A 42 17.66 19.07 -1.26
CA GLU A 42 17.26 20.44 -0.92
C GLU A 42 16.96 20.60 0.57
N GLU A 43 16.28 19.63 1.20
CA GLU A 43 15.93 19.71 2.62
C GLU A 43 17.02 19.15 3.55
N GLN A 44 17.66 18.02 3.21
CA GLN A 44 18.61 17.35 4.11
C GLN A 44 20.09 17.58 3.75
N GLY A 45 20.40 18.21 2.61
CA GLY A 45 21.77 18.48 2.19
C GLY A 45 22.57 17.24 1.76
N ILE A 46 21.91 16.14 1.39
CA ILE A 46 22.53 14.90 0.95
C ILE A 46 22.82 14.99 -0.55
N SER A 47 24.07 15.26 -0.91
CA SER A 47 24.51 15.48 -2.30
C SER A 47 24.34 14.25 -3.21
N ASN A 48 24.53 13.04 -2.66
CA ASN A 48 24.54 11.78 -3.41
C ASN A 48 23.27 10.98 -3.18
N CYS A 49 22.13 11.54 -3.56
CA CYS A 49 20.83 10.92 -3.34
C CYS A 49 20.46 9.84 -4.38
N PHE A 50 21.25 9.65 -5.43
CA PHE A 50 21.06 8.67 -6.52
C PHE A 50 22.20 7.64 -6.54
N ASP A 51 21.89 6.40 -6.93
CA ASP A 51 22.83 5.28 -6.88
C ASP A 51 22.77 4.38 -8.13
N GLN A 52 23.54 3.28 -8.11
CA GLN A 52 23.61 2.30 -9.20
C GLN A 52 22.25 1.66 -9.53
N TRP A 53 21.23 1.79 -8.69
CA TRP A 53 19.89 1.24 -8.93
C TRP A 53 18.99 2.19 -9.71
N ASP A 54 19.46 3.42 -9.98
CA ASP A 54 18.73 4.42 -10.74
C ASP A 54 19.24 4.52 -12.20
N CYS A 55 20.41 3.94 -12.52
CA CYS A 55 21.04 4.01 -13.85
C CYS A 55 21.37 2.61 -14.43
N ASP A 56 21.33 2.45 -15.75
CA ASP A 56 21.89 1.25 -16.41
C ASP A 56 23.42 1.23 -16.43
N SER A 57 23.99 0.16 -16.99
CA SER A 57 25.43 -0.03 -17.16
C SER A 57 26.12 1.03 -18.03
N ARG A 58 25.36 1.89 -18.73
CA ARG A 58 25.86 3.01 -19.52
C ARG A 58 25.68 4.35 -18.79
N GLY A 59 25.25 4.33 -17.53
CA GLY A 59 24.99 5.52 -16.73
C GLY A 59 23.74 6.30 -17.15
N GLN A 60 22.88 5.72 -17.98
CA GLN A 60 21.61 6.34 -18.36
C GLN A 60 20.52 5.97 -17.35
N TRP A 61 19.67 6.92 -16.97
CA TRP A 61 18.50 6.64 -16.15
C TRP A 61 17.63 5.58 -16.82
N ASN A 62 17.55 4.40 -16.21
CA ASN A 62 16.93 3.26 -16.84
C ASN A 62 16.44 2.26 -15.80
N ILE A 63 15.48 1.46 -16.21
CA ILE A 63 14.85 0.49 -15.35
C ILE A 63 15.74 -0.73 -15.21
N ILE A 64 16.20 -0.93 -13.99
CA ILE A 64 16.94 -2.13 -13.64
C ILE A 64 15.95 -3.25 -13.34
N ASN A 65 16.24 -4.45 -13.85
CA ASN A 65 15.49 -5.63 -13.51
C ASN A 65 15.48 -5.82 -11.99
N ASN A 66 14.33 -6.23 -11.44
CA ASN A 66 14.10 -6.41 -10.02
C ASN A 66 14.12 -5.13 -9.16
N VAL A 67 14.10 -3.93 -9.77
CA VAL A 67 13.89 -2.67 -9.08
C VAL A 67 12.48 -2.14 -9.35
N TYR A 68 11.81 -1.68 -8.29
CA TYR A 68 10.44 -1.20 -8.30
C TYR A 68 10.35 0.13 -7.54
N HIS A 69 9.62 1.09 -8.09
CA HIS A 69 9.36 2.37 -7.46
C HIS A 69 7.86 2.50 -7.20
N ALA A 70 7.49 2.82 -5.97
CA ALA A 70 6.11 3.15 -5.61
C ALA A 70 6.03 4.65 -5.32
N VAL A 71 5.10 5.34 -5.97
CA VAL A 71 4.87 6.78 -5.80
C VAL A 71 3.43 7.02 -5.39
N ALA A 72 3.23 7.64 -4.23
CA ALA A 72 1.92 8.12 -3.81
C ALA A 72 1.66 9.51 -4.37
N ARG A 73 0.42 9.73 -4.79
CA ARG A 73 -0.04 10.99 -5.39
C ARG A 73 -1.23 11.55 -4.61
N THR A 74 -1.45 12.86 -4.70
CA THR A 74 -2.68 13.51 -4.22
C THR A 74 -3.85 13.16 -5.14
N PRO A 75 -5.12 13.45 -4.75
CA PRO A 75 -6.27 13.33 -5.64
C PRO A 75 -6.18 14.17 -6.93
N THR A 76 -5.28 15.15 -6.97
CA THR A 76 -4.98 15.98 -8.15
C THR A 76 -3.75 15.49 -8.92
N ASP A 77 -3.36 14.23 -8.77
CA ASP A 77 -2.23 13.55 -9.43
C ASP A 77 -0.83 14.13 -9.12
N VAL A 78 -0.67 14.85 -7.99
CA VAL A 78 0.63 15.42 -7.61
C VAL A 78 1.46 14.38 -6.85
N PRO A 79 2.69 14.03 -7.26
CA PRO A 79 3.54 13.08 -6.54
C PRO A 79 4.07 13.67 -5.23
N VAL A 80 3.83 12.98 -4.11
CA VAL A 80 4.11 13.49 -2.76
C VAL A 80 4.93 12.56 -1.87
N ALA A 81 4.92 11.26 -2.16
CA ALA A 81 5.76 10.29 -1.47
C ALA A 81 6.31 9.24 -2.44
N THR A 82 7.46 8.68 -2.11
CA THR A 82 8.09 7.62 -2.89
C THR A 82 8.78 6.60 -1.99
N GLY A 83 9.02 5.41 -2.54
CA GLY A 83 9.88 4.37 -1.99
C GLY A 83 10.36 3.44 -3.10
N ARG A 84 11.48 2.75 -2.85
CA ARG A 84 12.07 1.79 -3.78
C ARG A 84 12.15 0.40 -3.15
N LEU A 85 11.83 -0.62 -3.92
CA LEU A 85 12.05 -2.02 -3.61
C LEU A 85 13.07 -2.60 -4.59
N VAL A 86 14.09 -3.27 -4.06
CA VAL A 86 15.03 -4.10 -4.84
C VAL A 86 14.81 -5.55 -4.45
N VAL A 87 14.47 -6.40 -5.41
CA VAL A 87 14.29 -7.84 -5.21
C VAL A 87 15.59 -8.56 -5.52
N GLN A 88 16.09 -9.36 -4.59
CA GLN A 88 17.35 -10.08 -4.69
C GLN A 88 17.19 -11.54 -4.28
N ASN A 89 17.88 -12.44 -4.96
CA ASN A 89 18.01 -13.83 -4.49
C ASN A 89 19.20 -13.89 -3.53
N ILE A 90 18.93 -14.18 -2.26
CA ILE A 90 19.91 -14.31 -1.21
C ILE A 90 19.75 -15.72 -0.64
N THR A 91 20.83 -16.51 -0.69
CA THR A 91 20.87 -17.89 -0.17
C THR A 91 19.75 -18.79 -0.71
N GLY A 92 19.34 -18.59 -1.97
CA GLY A 92 18.28 -19.39 -2.61
C GLY A 92 16.86 -18.89 -2.38
N GLU A 93 16.67 -17.81 -1.61
CA GLU A 93 15.36 -17.21 -1.35
C GLU A 93 15.27 -15.78 -1.88
N LEU A 94 14.13 -15.42 -2.47
CA LEU A 94 13.86 -14.04 -2.86
C LEU A 94 13.60 -13.18 -1.62
N GLN A 95 14.27 -12.03 -1.54
CA GLN A 95 14.14 -11.05 -0.48
C GLN A 95 14.00 -9.65 -1.09
N GLY A 96 13.21 -8.80 -0.44
CA GLY A 96 13.04 -7.40 -0.82
C GLY A 96 13.85 -6.47 0.05
N MET A 97 14.60 -5.54 -0.53
CA MET A 97 15.25 -4.43 0.16
C MET A 97 14.49 -3.13 -0.13
N ILE A 98 13.88 -2.54 0.89
CA ILE A 98 13.23 -1.24 0.81
C ILE A 98 14.25 -0.14 1.11
N SER A 99 14.29 0.85 0.23
CA SER A 99 15.17 2.01 0.33
C SER A 99 14.49 3.27 -0.21
N ASN A 100 15.10 4.44 0.02
CA ASN A 100 14.66 5.73 -0.54
C ASN A 100 13.20 6.10 -0.24
N VAL A 101 12.72 5.75 0.95
CA VAL A 101 11.41 6.19 1.42
C VAL A 101 11.48 7.68 1.73
N ALA A 102 10.70 8.49 1.02
CA ALA A 102 10.68 9.94 1.16
C ALA A 102 9.26 10.48 1.03
N VAL A 103 8.93 11.51 1.83
CA VAL A 103 7.66 12.24 1.78
C VAL A 103 7.97 13.73 1.82
N LEU A 104 7.38 14.49 0.88
CA LEU A 104 7.43 15.94 0.89
C LEU A 104 6.94 16.50 2.23
N LYS A 105 7.60 17.54 2.74
CA LYS A 105 7.43 18.04 4.10
C LYS A 105 5.97 18.38 4.43
N GLU A 106 5.27 18.97 3.48
CA GLU A 106 3.87 19.43 3.58
C GLU A 106 2.88 18.26 3.66
N TYR A 107 3.28 17.07 3.22
CA TYR A 107 2.44 15.87 3.13
C TYR A 107 2.79 14.81 4.20
N ARG A 108 3.71 15.13 5.12
CA ARG A 108 4.05 14.24 6.24
C ARG A 108 2.89 14.09 7.21
N ARG A 109 2.85 12.93 7.90
CA ARG A 109 1.80 12.58 8.88
C ARG A 109 0.39 12.44 8.30
N GLN A 110 0.25 12.36 6.98
CA GLN A 110 -1.03 12.14 6.28
C GLN A 110 -1.20 10.70 5.75
N GLY A 111 -0.28 9.79 6.09
CA GLY A 111 -0.40 8.37 5.71
C GLY A 111 0.26 7.97 4.38
N TYR A 112 0.73 8.91 3.55
CA TYR A 112 1.35 8.58 2.25
C TYR A 112 2.54 7.60 2.34
N ALA A 113 3.40 7.72 3.36
CA ALA A 113 4.50 6.76 3.56
C ALA A 113 4.00 5.32 3.80
N LYS A 114 2.87 5.17 4.51
CA LYS A 114 2.25 3.87 4.77
C LYS A 114 1.68 3.28 3.48
N GLN A 115 1.06 4.10 2.63
CA GLN A 115 0.54 3.68 1.33
C GLN A 115 1.68 3.18 0.42
N VAL A 116 2.78 3.95 0.32
CA VAL A 116 4.00 3.53 -0.40
C VAL A 116 4.50 2.18 0.10
N LEU A 117 4.65 2.01 1.42
CA LEU A 117 5.19 0.76 1.97
C LEU A 117 4.26 -0.44 1.75
N ARG A 118 2.95 -0.24 1.82
CA ARG A 118 1.96 -1.28 1.46
C ARG A 118 2.08 -1.69 0.00
N ALA A 119 2.25 -0.73 -0.90
CA ALA A 119 2.45 -0.99 -2.32
C ALA A 119 3.72 -1.82 -2.58
N LEU A 120 4.84 -1.44 -1.96
CA LEU A 120 6.09 -2.18 -2.07
C LEU A 120 5.97 -3.59 -1.45
N GLU A 121 5.22 -3.75 -0.36
CA GLU A 121 4.96 -5.05 0.22
C GLU A 121 4.13 -5.94 -0.71
N ARG A 122 3.08 -5.40 -1.34
CA ARG A 122 2.29 -6.14 -2.35
C ARG A 122 3.16 -6.58 -3.52
N GLU A 123 4.01 -5.68 -4.04
CA GLU A 123 4.95 -6.04 -5.11
C GLU A 123 5.91 -7.14 -4.66
N ALA A 124 6.49 -7.03 -3.47
CA ALA A 124 7.39 -8.07 -2.93
C ALA A 124 6.70 -9.42 -2.78
N ARG A 125 5.43 -9.44 -2.33
CA ARG A 125 4.62 -10.67 -2.26
C ARG A 125 4.34 -11.25 -3.64
N ALA A 126 4.01 -10.41 -4.62
CA ALA A 126 3.81 -10.84 -6.00
C ALA A 126 5.09 -11.44 -6.62
N ARG A 127 6.26 -11.08 -6.09
CA ARG A 127 7.57 -11.69 -6.45
C ARG A 127 8.01 -12.81 -5.53
N GLU A 128 7.10 -13.32 -4.70
CA GLU A 128 7.35 -14.45 -3.79
C GLU A 128 8.50 -14.22 -2.81
N CYS A 129 8.80 -12.94 -2.51
CA CYS A 129 9.80 -12.60 -1.50
C CYS A 129 9.38 -13.17 -0.15
N LYS A 130 10.31 -13.81 0.56
CA LYS A 130 10.09 -14.37 1.91
C LYS A 130 10.10 -13.30 2.99
N ASN A 131 10.76 -12.17 2.73
CA ASN A 131 10.86 -11.08 3.67
C ASN A 131 11.19 -9.75 3.00
N LEU A 132 10.92 -8.67 3.72
CA LEU A 132 11.35 -7.31 3.45
C LEU A 132 12.41 -6.90 4.46
N ASN A 133 13.43 -6.19 3.99
CA ASN A 133 14.50 -5.62 4.77
C ASN A 133 14.55 -4.11 4.52
N LEU A 134 14.99 -3.35 5.50
CA LEU A 134 15.29 -1.92 5.33
C LEU A 134 16.31 -1.43 6.35
N HIS A 135 16.91 -0.29 6.02
CA HIS A 135 17.67 0.52 6.97
C HIS A 135 16.82 1.71 7.41
N SER A 136 16.54 1.81 8.71
CA SER A 136 15.74 2.87 9.31
C SER A 136 16.61 3.80 10.15
N GLN A 137 16.38 5.10 10.07
CA GLN A 137 16.95 6.03 11.03
C GLN A 137 16.28 5.86 12.40
N LYS A 138 17.01 6.14 13.49
CA LYS A 138 16.53 5.96 14.87
C LYS A 138 15.11 6.49 15.12
N HIS A 139 14.78 7.67 14.60
CA HIS A 139 13.46 8.30 14.79
C HIS A 139 12.31 7.60 14.04
N ALA A 140 12.61 6.84 12.99
CA ALA A 140 11.61 6.16 12.16
C ALA A 140 11.36 4.70 12.57
N ILE A 141 12.11 4.16 13.54
CA ILE A 141 11.97 2.78 14.00
C ILE A 141 10.53 2.48 14.44
N GLY A 142 9.93 3.32 15.28
CA GLY A 142 8.56 3.13 15.78
C GLY A 142 7.51 3.10 14.65
N PHE A 143 7.72 3.91 13.60
CA PHE A 143 6.88 3.91 12.42
C PHE A 143 6.95 2.56 11.67
N TYR A 144 8.14 2.03 11.42
CA TYR A 144 8.28 0.72 10.76
C TYR A 144 7.82 -0.45 11.64
N GLN A 145 8.00 -0.35 12.96
CA GLN A 145 7.47 -1.34 13.91
C GLN A 145 5.94 -1.44 13.83
N ALA A 146 5.25 -0.29 13.74
CA ALA A 146 3.79 -0.26 13.55
C ALA A 146 3.34 -0.91 12.23
N LEU A 147 4.23 -1.10 11.26
CA LEU A 147 3.97 -1.78 9.99
C LEU A 147 4.41 -3.26 9.99
N GLY A 148 4.84 -3.78 11.14
CA GLY A 148 5.22 -5.18 11.33
C GLY A 148 6.70 -5.47 11.07
N PHE A 149 7.55 -4.45 10.92
CA PHE A 149 8.99 -4.66 10.89
C PHE A 149 9.54 -4.86 12.30
N ARG A 150 10.51 -5.75 12.43
CA ARG A 150 11.25 -5.99 13.67
C ARG A 150 12.69 -5.53 13.49
N THR A 151 13.22 -4.89 14.52
CA THR A 151 14.63 -4.53 14.58
C THR A 151 15.47 -5.79 14.72
N ILE A 152 16.44 -5.98 13.81
CA ILE A 152 17.40 -7.09 13.86
C ILE A 152 18.69 -6.65 14.52
N THR A 153 19.26 -5.51 14.09
CA THR A 153 20.50 -4.97 14.67
C THR A 153 20.55 -3.45 14.57
N MET A 154 21.25 -2.82 15.54
CA MET A 154 21.62 -1.42 15.53
C MET A 154 23.02 -1.26 14.98
N MET A 155 23.18 -0.41 13.97
CA MET A 155 24.45 -0.04 13.39
C MET A 155 24.73 1.43 13.69
N TYR A 156 25.97 1.72 14.08
CA TYR A 156 26.48 3.08 14.13
C TYR A 156 27.23 3.36 12.84
N ARG A 157 26.89 4.45 12.15
CA ARG A 157 27.57 4.91 10.93
C ARG A 157 28.04 6.34 11.16
N GLU A 158 29.22 6.70 10.64
CA GLU A 158 29.73 8.06 10.83
C GLU A 158 28.75 9.13 10.29
N PRO A 159 28.69 10.32 10.90
CA PRO A 159 27.77 11.40 10.52
C PRO A 159 27.84 11.82 9.04
N ARG A 160 28.96 11.57 8.36
CA ARG A 160 29.15 11.83 6.92
C ARG A 160 28.17 11.06 6.03
N ASP A 161 27.73 9.90 6.49
CA ASP A 161 26.87 8.98 5.73
C ASP A 161 25.41 9.01 6.19
N SER A 162 25.14 9.51 7.40
CA SER A 162 23.81 9.63 7.98
C SER A 162 23.80 10.77 8.98
N PRO A 163 23.00 11.83 8.79
CA PRO A 163 23.00 12.99 9.67
C PRO A 163 22.64 12.67 11.14
N ASN A 164 22.11 11.47 11.41
CA ASN A 164 21.71 11.02 12.75
C ASN A 164 22.58 9.86 13.30
N GLY A 165 23.62 9.41 12.58
CA GLY A 165 24.65 8.45 13.01
C GLY A 165 24.21 7.02 13.38
N VAL A 166 22.91 6.77 13.58
CA VAL A 166 22.38 5.45 13.98
C VAL A 166 21.38 4.96 12.94
N LEU A 167 21.67 3.78 12.38
CA LEU A 167 20.81 3.05 11.46
C LEU A 167 20.39 1.72 12.07
N ALA A 168 19.11 1.40 11.95
CA ALA A 168 18.54 0.12 12.33
C ALA A 168 18.33 -0.74 11.10
N TRP A 169 18.92 -1.93 11.07
CA TRP A 169 18.49 -2.95 10.13
C TRP A 169 17.22 -3.59 10.66
N MET A 170 16.13 -3.47 9.91
CA MET A 170 14.83 -4.02 10.26
C MET A 170 14.36 -5.01 9.20
N LYS A 171 13.60 -6.02 9.64
CA LYS A 171 13.07 -7.09 8.79
C LYS A 171 11.59 -7.33 9.07
N LYS A 172 10.81 -7.60 8.02
CA LYS A 172 9.43 -8.11 8.10
C LYS A 172 9.35 -9.41 7.32
N VAL A 173 8.91 -10.48 7.96
CA VAL A 173 8.66 -11.76 7.28
C VAL A 173 7.34 -11.65 6.52
N LEU A 174 7.36 -12.01 5.24
CA LEU A 174 6.17 -12.11 4.41
C LEU A 174 5.72 -13.57 4.50
N LEU A 175 4.79 -13.85 5.40
CA LEU A 175 4.14 -15.15 5.43
C LEU A 175 3.36 -15.34 4.12
N PRO A 176 3.34 -16.54 3.53
CA PRO A 176 2.42 -16.83 2.45
C PRO A 176 1.01 -16.53 2.95
N GLU A 177 0.23 -15.78 2.17
CA GLU A 177 -1.20 -15.64 2.43
C GLU A 177 -1.76 -17.07 2.55
N GLY A 178 -2.33 -17.42 3.71
CA GLY A 178 -3.07 -18.67 3.82
C GLY A 178 -4.17 -18.71 2.77
N PRO A 179 -4.73 -19.88 2.40
CA PRO A 179 -5.82 -19.93 1.43
C PRO A 179 -6.92 -18.97 1.90
N SER A 180 -7.20 -17.94 1.10
CA SER A 180 -8.32 -17.04 1.30
C SER A 180 -9.58 -17.91 1.25
N ASN A 181 -10.19 -18.15 2.41
CA ASN A 181 -11.39 -18.97 2.49
C ASN A 181 -12.55 -18.20 1.83
N PRO A 182 -13.08 -18.59 0.66
CA PRO A 182 -14.21 -17.92 0.05
C PRO A 182 -15.51 -18.52 0.62
N ALA A 183 -15.72 -18.38 1.93
CA ALA A 183 -16.91 -18.94 2.58
C ALA A 183 -17.29 -18.14 3.84
N THR A 184 -17.65 -16.87 3.64
CA THR A 184 -18.61 -16.19 4.51
C THR A 184 -19.65 -15.53 3.62
N THR A 185 -20.44 -16.35 2.91
CA THR A 185 -21.77 -15.94 2.48
C THR A 185 -22.65 -16.01 3.72
N ASP A 186 -22.99 -14.82 4.21
CA ASP A 186 -23.88 -14.55 5.33
C ASP A 186 -25.23 -15.26 5.13
N SER A 187 -25.48 -16.31 5.90
CA SER A 187 -26.75 -17.01 5.98
C SER A 187 -27.61 -16.42 7.11
N ARG A 188 -27.96 -15.14 7.01
CA ARG A 188 -28.97 -14.48 7.86
C ARG A 188 -29.84 -13.50 7.10
N SER A 189 -30.78 -14.01 6.32
CA SER A 189 -32.06 -13.32 6.06
C SER A 189 -33.16 -14.31 5.70
N ASN A 190 -33.56 -15.13 6.68
CA ASN A 190 -34.88 -15.77 6.63
C ASN A 190 -35.75 -15.12 7.70
N ARG A 191 -36.46 -14.06 7.30
CA ARG A 191 -37.61 -13.51 8.03
C ARG A 191 -38.67 -13.06 7.03
N LEU A 192 -39.77 -13.81 7.07
CA LEU A 192 -41.16 -13.33 7.10
C LEU A 192 -41.62 -12.50 5.91
N ASP A 193 -42.46 -13.12 5.06
CA ASP A 193 -43.58 -12.46 4.39
C ASP A 193 -44.66 -13.51 4.06
N ASP A 194 -45.40 -13.92 5.09
CA ASP A 194 -46.69 -14.61 4.95
C ASP A 194 -47.79 -13.66 5.44
N ALA A 195 -48.32 -12.84 4.53
CA ALA A 195 -49.60 -12.15 4.69
C ALA A 195 -50.07 -11.54 3.36
N ARG A 196 -50.80 -12.31 2.54
CA ARG A 196 -51.80 -11.73 1.64
C ARG A 196 -53.11 -12.48 1.74
N HIS A 197 -54.03 -11.78 2.40
CA HIS A 197 -55.45 -12.07 2.53
C HIS A 197 -56.19 -12.05 1.19
N THR A 198 -56.96 -13.12 0.99
CA THR A 198 -58.38 -13.18 0.63
C THR A 198 -58.88 -12.69 -0.75
N THR A 199 -59.72 -13.58 -1.30
CA THR A 199 -60.91 -13.36 -2.17
C THR A 199 -60.68 -13.09 -3.65
N GLN A 200 -61.08 -14.03 -4.50
CA GLN A 200 -62.37 -13.93 -5.21
C GLN A 200 -62.78 -15.27 -5.84
N ALA A 201 -64.08 -15.56 -5.75
CA ALA A 201 -64.74 -16.77 -6.23
C ALA A 201 -65.20 -16.64 -7.69
N ALA A 202 -65.20 -17.76 -8.43
CA ALA A 202 -66.15 -18.11 -9.50
C ALA A 202 -65.82 -19.55 -9.98
N SER A 203 -66.54 -20.58 -9.55
CA SER A 203 -67.71 -21.13 -10.25
C SER A 203 -67.51 -21.28 -11.77
N ARG A 204 -67.20 -22.50 -12.23
CA ARG A 204 -67.89 -23.12 -13.36
C ARG A 204 -67.61 -24.62 -13.45
N ALA A 205 -68.71 -25.34 -13.65
CA ALA A 205 -68.82 -26.78 -13.78
C ALA A 205 -68.28 -27.28 -15.13
N ALA A 206 -67.74 -28.51 -15.15
CA ALA A 206 -67.79 -29.37 -16.31
C ALA A 206 -67.70 -30.84 -15.85
N THR A 207 -68.84 -31.49 -15.95
CA THR A 207 -69.14 -32.89 -15.64
C THR A 207 -68.71 -33.79 -16.79
N ARG A 208 -68.21 -35.00 -16.46
CA ARG A 208 -68.32 -36.28 -17.19
C ARG A 208 -67.92 -36.35 -18.67
N HIS A 209 -67.02 -37.28 -18.98
CA HIS A 209 -67.32 -38.45 -19.83
C HIS A 209 -66.20 -39.52 -19.83
N PRO A 210 -66.54 -40.81 -19.74
CA PRO A 210 -65.78 -41.95 -20.29
C PRO A 210 -66.53 -42.55 -21.53
N PRO A 211 -66.16 -43.76 -22.02
CA PRO A 211 -65.07 -44.21 -22.92
C PRO A 211 -65.64 -44.50 -24.36
N PRO A 212 -65.03 -45.26 -25.34
CA PRO A 212 -64.45 -46.64 -25.34
C PRO A 212 -63.07 -46.74 -26.07
N HIS A 213 -62.25 -47.80 -25.95
CA HIS A 213 -62.34 -49.18 -26.48
C HIS A 213 -61.39 -50.11 -25.73
#